data_AF-A0A9W4N8J4-F1
#
_entry.id   AF-A0A9W4N8J4-F1
#
_cell.length_a   1.000
_cell.length_b   1.000
_cell.length_c   1.000
_cell.angle_alpha   90.00
_cell.angle_beta   90.00
_cell.angle_gamma   90.00
#
_symmetry.space_group_name_H-M   'P 1'
#
loop_
_entity.id
_entity.type
_entity.pdbx_description
1 polymer ?
#
loop_
_entity_poly.entity_id
_entity_poly.type
_entity_poly.pdbx_seq_one_letter_code
_entity_poly.pdbx_strand_id
1 'polypeptide(L)'
;MSRSAADATRFTATGPYASSKTGAYSASDFSAQKSKSASPQLGPNGQPETPKEKVERLRAQARATKKAQAAGSGADRWIEFGRKFANRAHKGLVYSLIAASGVSAALTVYTFVSLTMYNRRQREIWIERELDALRAAELAITNGTATVEQEELVKKERIEDILKQKREEEKAQKPWAKAKRFLFEKFNTEDSGAASSPAAGQNGSVTEALQAKHAIDAASAKTGAPLPGQLDVMAENVEEATKAKTKGWTSWLTGR
;
A
#
# COMPACT_ATOMS: atom_id res chain seq x y z
N MET A 1 57.12 -15.46 52.22
CA MET A 1 57.62 -14.07 52.12
C MET A 1 56.42 -13.15 51.98
N SER A 2 56.11 -12.44 53.06
CA SER A 2 55.02 -11.48 53.21
C SER A 2 55.20 -10.34 52.22
N ARG A 3 54.26 -10.17 51.30
CA ARG A 3 54.24 -9.02 50.38
C ARG A 3 53.77 -7.80 51.17
N SER A 4 54.71 -6.90 51.48
CA SER A 4 54.43 -5.67 52.21
C SER A 4 53.58 -4.73 51.34
N ALA A 5 52.51 -4.18 51.92
CA ALA A 5 51.58 -3.24 51.26
C ALA A 5 52.22 -1.91 50.83
N ALA A 6 53.49 -1.66 51.20
CA ALA A 6 54.25 -0.49 50.82
C ALA A 6 54.71 -0.50 49.34
N ASP A 7 54.57 -1.62 48.61
CA ASP A 7 54.97 -1.72 47.20
C ASP A 7 53.84 -1.32 46.22
N ALA A 8 52.64 -1.01 46.72
CA ALA A 8 51.46 -0.75 45.89
C ALA A 8 51.30 0.72 45.43
N THR A 9 52.12 1.66 45.91
CA THR A 9 51.97 3.09 45.58
C THR A 9 53.19 3.72 44.90
N ARG A 10 54.18 2.93 44.49
CA ARG A 10 55.34 3.46 43.76
C ARG A 10 55.15 3.29 42.26
N PHE A 11 54.44 4.26 41.68
CA PHE A 11 54.44 4.64 40.27
C PHE A 11 54.91 3.56 39.29
N THR A 12 54.02 2.63 38.99
CA THR A 12 54.16 1.74 37.84
C THR A 12 54.06 2.59 36.58
N ALA A 13 55.20 3.00 36.05
CA ALA A 13 55.28 3.59 34.72
C ALA A 13 54.76 2.56 33.71
N THR A 14 53.49 2.68 33.30
CA THR A 14 52.84 1.85 32.27
C THR A 14 53.20 2.29 30.85
N GLY A 15 54.45 2.73 30.67
CA GLY A 15 55.05 3.02 29.38
C GLY A 15 56.11 1.96 29.04
N PRO A 16 56.21 1.49 27.79
CA PRO A 16 57.19 0.47 27.42
C PRO A 16 58.63 0.98 27.67
N TYR A 17 59.34 0.34 28.59
CA TYR A 17 60.73 0.67 28.91
C TYR A 17 61.67 0.08 27.85
N ALA A 18 62.63 0.88 27.37
CA ALA A 18 63.50 0.57 26.23
C ALA A 18 64.50 -0.60 26.41
N SER A 19 64.43 -1.35 27.52
CA SER A 19 65.37 -2.43 27.85
C SER A 19 64.69 -3.73 28.27
N SER A 20 63.43 -3.98 27.90
CA SER A 20 62.85 -5.31 28.07
C SER A 20 63.30 -6.23 26.92
N LYS A 21 63.98 -7.31 27.29
CA LYS A 21 64.43 -8.37 26.39
C LYS A 21 63.21 -9.04 25.75
N THR A 22 62.92 -8.73 24.49
CA THR A 22 61.80 -9.33 23.75
C THR A 22 62.09 -10.80 23.49
N GLY A 23 61.33 -11.69 24.13
CA GLY A 23 61.34 -13.11 23.80
C GLY A 23 60.63 -13.35 22.47
N ALA A 24 61.32 -13.98 21.52
CA ALA A 24 60.76 -14.84 20.46
C ALA A 24 59.46 -14.42 19.74
N TYR A 25 59.33 -13.14 19.35
CA TYR A 25 58.43 -12.73 18.27
C TYR A 25 59.29 -12.13 17.17
N SER A 26 59.22 -12.73 15.99
CA SER A 26 59.88 -12.34 14.74
C SER A 26 59.53 -10.89 14.39
N ALA A 27 60.29 -9.94 14.92
CA ALA A 27 60.40 -8.60 14.36
C ALA A 27 61.34 -8.72 13.15
N SER A 28 60.82 -8.38 11.97
CA SER A 28 61.54 -8.35 10.71
C SER A 28 62.91 -7.67 10.87
N ASP A 29 63.96 -8.44 10.57
CA ASP A 29 65.36 -8.04 10.50
C ASP A 29 65.54 -6.71 9.76
N PHE A 30 65.69 -5.62 10.50
CA PHE A 30 66.16 -4.33 9.98
C PHE A 30 67.57 -3.96 10.50
N SER A 31 68.22 -4.84 11.26
CA SER A 31 69.54 -4.55 11.86
C SER A 31 70.59 -5.65 11.67
N ALA A 32 70.30 -6.71 10.92
CA ALA A 32 71.24 -7.81 10.68
C ALA A 32 71.64 -7.94 9.20
N GLN A 33 71.95 -6.84 8.51
CA GLN A 33 72.68 -6.93 7.24
C GLN A 33 74.15 -6.56 7.43
N LYS A 34 74.86 -7.56 7.96
CA LYS A 34 76.31 -7.74 7.85
C LYS A 34 76.75 -7.38 6.43
N SER A 35 77.72 -6.48 6.35
CA SER A 35 78.45 -6.05 5.15
C SER A 35 78.85 -7.24 4.28
N LYS A 36 78.00 -7.59 3.31
CA LYS A 36 78.42 -8.28 2.09
C LYS A 36 78.51 -7.18 1.04
N SER A 37 79.69 -7.04 0.47
CA SER A 37 79.99 -6.19 -0.68
C SER A 37 78.88 -6.32 -1.73
N ALA A 38 77.95 -5.36 -1.72
CA ALA A 38 76.92 -5.28 -2.72
C ALA A 38 77.58 -4.72 -3.99
N SER A 39 77.69 -5.57 -5.01
CA SER A 39 77.84 -5.12 -6.39
C SER A 39 76.87 -3.96 -6.64
N PRO A 40 77.26 -2.89 -7.35
CA PRO A 40 76.33 -1.82 -7.67
C PRO A 40 75.15 -2.43 -8.41
N GLN A 41 73.98 -2.41 -7.77
CA GLN A 41 72.77 -2.98 -8.35
C GLN A 41 72.30 -1.97 -9.39
N LEU A 42 72.59 -2.29 -10.65
CA LEU A 42 72.22 -1.51 -11.83
C LEU A 42 70.70 -1.30 -11.84
N GLY A 43 70.28 -0.09 -12.17
CA GLY A 43 68.87 0.21 -12.38
C GLY A 43 68.29 -0.53 -13.58
N PRO A 44 67.00 -0.35 -13.89
CA PRO A 44 66.34 -1.01 -15.03
C PRO A 44 67.09 -0.88 -16.36
N ASN A 45 67.91 0.16 -16.51
CA ASN A 45 68.68 0.51 -17.70
C ASN A 45 70.17 0.11 -17.64
N GLY A 46 70.59 -0.71 -16.67
CA GLY A 46 71.97 -1.17 -16.61
C GLY A 46 72.99 -0.12 -16.14
N GLN A 47 72.54 1.01 -15.57
CA GLN A 47 73.38 2.11 -15.10
C GLN A 47 73.29 2.25 -13.56
N PRO A 48 74.32 2.80 -12.89
CA PRO A 48 74.24 3.09 -11.46
C PRO A 48 73.15 4.15 -11.19
N GLU A 49 72.07 3.75 -10.51
CA GLU A 49 70.93 4.62 -10.19
C GLU A 49 71.36 5.83 -9.35
N THR A 50 70.72 6.98 -9.57
CA THR A 50 70.89 8.13 -8.67
C THR A 50 70.28 7.82 -7.30
N PRO A 51 70.80 8.39 -6.19
CA PRO A 51 70.26 8.13 -4.86
C PRO A 51 68.77 8.47 -4.70
N LYS A 52 68.30 9.50 -5.41
CA LYS A 52 66.87 9.90 -5.40
C LYS A 52 65.98 8.87 -6.08
N GLU A 53 66.41 8.39 -7.25
CA GLU A 53 65.71 7.38 -8.04
C GLU A 53 65.62 6.03 -7.31
N LYS A 54 66.68 5.64 -6.58
CA LYS A 54 66.68 4.45 -5.74
C LYS A 54 65.61 4.49 -4.65
N VAL A 55 65.44 5.64 -3.99
CA VAL A 55 64.41 5.80 -2.95
C VAL A 55 63.00 5.74 -3.56
N GLU A 56 62.81 6.35 -4.72
CA GLU A 56 61.54 6.29 -5.44
C GLU A 56 61.18 4.87 -5.85
N ARG A 57 62.14 4.11 -6.39
CA ARG A 57 61.98 2.69 -6.70
C ARG A 57 61.66 1.86 -5.46
N LEU A 58 62.36 2.08 -4.35
CA LEU A 58 62.08 1.36 -3.10
C LEU A 58 60.69 1.71 -2.54
N ARG A 59 60.25 2.96 -2.65
CA ARG A 59 58.88 3.35 -2.28
C ARG A 59 57.85 2.74 -3.22
N ALA A 60 58.12 2.70 -4.51
CA ALA A 60 57.24 2.06 -5.50
C ALA A 60 57.15 0.54 -5.23
N GLN A 61 58.28 -0.10 -4.96
CA GLN A 61 58.35 -1.52 -4.60
C GLN A 61 57.63 -1.79 -3.27
N ALA A 62 57.81 -0.96 -2.25
CA ALA A 62 57.10 -1.10 -0.98
C ALA A 62 55.58 -0.87 -1.12
N ARG A 63 55.14 0.05 -1.99
CA ARG A 63 53.72 0.23 -2.31
C ARG A 63 53.16 -0.97 -3.08
N ALA A 64 53.95 -1.52 -4.01
CA ALA A 64 53.57 -2.71 -4.77
C ALA A 64 53.48 -3.97 -3.88
N THR A 65 54.42 -4.18 -2.97
CA THR A 65 54.38 -5.30 -2.02
C THR A 65 53.23 -5.17 -1.04
N LYS A 66 52.94 -3.98 -0.52
CA LYS A 66 51.74 -3.75 0.31
C LYS A 66 50.45 -4.04 -0.44
N LYS A 67 50.35 -3.65 -1.72
CA LYS A 67 49.19 -3.99 -2.57
C LYS A 67 49.09 -5.49 -2.85
N ALA A 68 50.23 -6.17 -3.07
CA ALA A 68 50.26 -7.61 -3.31
C ALA A 68 49.90 -8.41 -2.04
N GLN A 69 50.37 -7.97 -0.86
CA GLN A 69 50.00 -8.55 0.44
C GLN A 69 48.52 -8.30 0.76
N ALA A 70 48.00 -7.11 0.46
CA ALA A 70 46.59 -6.78 0.61
C ALA A 70 45.68 -7.55 -0.37
N ALA A 71 46.23 -8.07 -1.47
CA ALA A 71 45.49 -8.85 -2.45
C ALA A 71 45.35 -10.35 -2.08
N GLY A 72 45.80 -10.74 -0.88
CA GLY A 72 45.54 -12.05 -0.26
C GLY A 72 46.11 -13.27 -1.00
N SER A 73 45.97 -14.44 -0.37
CA SER A 73 46.21 -15.75 -1.01
C SER A 73 45.19 -15.99 -2.14
N GLY A 74 45.51 -16.85 -3.13
CA GLY A 74 44.59 -17.13 -4.25
C GLY A 74 43.18 -17.59 -3.83
N ALA A 75 43.06 -18.25 -2.68
CA ALA A 75 41.79 -18.60 -2.07
C ALA A 75 41.00 -17.37 -1.58
N ASP A 76 41.67 -16.38 -1.02
CA ASP A 76 41.05 -15.14 -0.52
C ASP A 76 40.42 -14.34 -1.67
N ARG A 77 41.08 -14.31 -2.83
CA ARG A 77 40.53 -13.70 -4.06
C ARG A 77 39.26 -14.39 -4.55
N TRP A 78 39.20 -15.72 -4.44
CA TRP A 78 38.01 -16.49 -4.80
C TRP A 78 36.83 -16.21 -3.86
N ILE A 79 37.10 -16.08 -2.56
CA ILE A 79 36.08 -15.72 -1.56
C ILE A 79 35.57 -14.29 -1.80
N GLU A 80 36.47 -13.35 -2.09
CA GLU A 80 36.14 -11.95 -2.43
C GLU A 80 35.26 -11.87 -3.69
N PHE A 81 35.59 -12.67 -4.71
CA PHE A 81 34.80 -12.77 -5.94
C PHE A 81 33.43 -13.40 -5.67
N GLY A 82 33.38 -14.48 -4.87
CA GLY A 82 32.14 -15.14 -4.46
C GLY A 82 31.19 -14.19 -3.73
N ARG A 83 31.70 -13.37 -2.80
CA ARG A 83 30.88 -12.34 -2.12
C ARG A 83 30.31 -11.31 -3.10
N LYS A 84 31.11 -10.83 -4.05
CA LYS A 84 30.67 -9.87 -5.05
C LYS A 84 29.63 -10.49 -6.00
N PHE A 85 29.84 -11.74 -6.41
CA PHE A 85 28.91 -12.48 -7.25
C PHE A 85 27.58 -12.75 -6.54
N ALA A 86 27.61 -13.25 -5.31
CA ALA A 86 26.40 -13.50 -4.51
C ALA A 86 25.56 -12.23 -4.33
N ASN A 87 26.21 -11.09 -4.03
CA ASN A 87 25.52 -9.81 -3.93
C ASN A 87 24.92 -9.35 -5.29
N ARG A 88 25.61 -9.62 -6.40
CA ARG A 88 25.10 -9.31 -7.74
C ARG A 88 23.90 -10.20 -8.11
N ALA A 89 23.99 -11.50 -7.81
CA ALA A 89 22.95 -12.48 -8.07
C ALA A 89 21.71 -12.23 -7.21
N HIS A 90 21.88 -11.94 -5.91
CA HIS A 90 20.78 -11.59 -5.03
C HIS A 90 20.05 -10.33 -5.51
N LYS A 91 20.78 -9.27 -5.87
CA LYS A 91 20.18 -8.07 -6.44
C LYS A 91 19.46 -8.36 -7.76
N GLY A 92 20.07 -9.14 -8.66
CA GLY A 92 19.45 -9.56 -9.91
C GLY A 92 18.12 -10.29 -9.69
N LEU A 93 18.10 -11.25 -8.76
CA LEU A 93 16.91 -12.03 -8.43
C LEU A 93 15.80 -11.17 -7.80
N VAL A 94 16.16 -10.26 -6.89
CA VAL A 94 15.21 -9.32 -6.29
C VAL A 94 14.58 -8.43 -7.37
N TYR A 95 15.40 -7.84 -8.24
CA TYR A 95 14.87 -7.01 -9.32
C TYR A 95 14.04 -7.81 -10.32
N SER A 96 14.41 -9.06 -10.62
CA SER A 96 13.59 -9.93 -11.48
C SER A 96 12.25 -10.27 -10.83
N LEU A 97 12.21 -10.51 -9.52
CA LEU A 97 10.96 -10.76 -8.80
C LEU A 97 10.05 -9.53 -8.83
N ILE A 98 10.62 -8.34 -8.60
CA ILE A 98 9.87 -7.07 -8.68
C ILE A 98 9.33 -6.84 -10.09
N ALA A 99 10.13 -7.09 -11.12
CA ALA A 99 9.69 -6.91 -12.51
C ALA A 99 8.59 -7.93 -12.87
N ALA A 100 8.78 -9.20 -12.50
CA ALA A 100 7.82 -10.26 -12.75
C ALA A 100 6.48 -10.01 -12.03
N SER A 101 6.51 -9.52 -10.78
CA SER A 101 5.29 -9.16 -10.04
C SER A 101 4.58 -7.94 -10.64
N GLY A 102 5.33 -6.97 -11.16
CA GLY A 102 4.75 -5.85 -11.90
C GLY A 102 4.04 -6.29 -13.18
N VAL A 103 4.66 -7.18 -13.96
CA VAL A 103 4.08 -7.71 -15.21
C VAL A 103 2.85 -8.56 -14.91
N SER A 104 2.88 -9.40 -13.88
CA SER A 104 1.71 -10.22 -13.51
C SER A 104 0.52 -9.38 -13.03
N ALA A 105 0.78 -8.29 -12.29
CA ALA A 105 -0.26 -7.35 -11.90
C ALA A 105 -0.87 -6.63 -13.12
N ALA A 106 -0.04 -6.16 -14.04
CA ALA A 106 -0.50 -5.52 -15.27
C ALA A 106 -1.35 -6.47 -16.13
N LEU A 107 -0.93 -7.73 -16.27
CA LEU A 107 -1.71 -8.76 -16.96
C LEU A 107 -3.06 -9.00 -16.29
N THR A 108 -3.12 -9.01 -14.95
CA THR A 108 -4.37 -9.19 -14.21
C THR A 108 -5.35 -8.04 -14.44
N VAL A 109 -4.85 -6.79 -14.44
CA VAL A 109 -5.70 -5.63 -14.75
C VAL A 109 -6.18 -5.69 -16.19
N TYR A 110 -5.30 -6.05 -17.13
CA TYR A 110 -5.65 -6.19 -18.53
C TYR A 110 -6.74 -7.24 -18.76
N THR A 111 -6.64 -8.42 -18.13
CA THR A 111 -7.65 -9.47 -18.26
C THR A 111 -9.00 -9.06 -17.66
N PHE A 112 -8.99 -8.36 -16.53
CA PHE A 112 -10.21 -7.85 -15.92
C PHE A 112 -10.90 -6.81 -16.81
N VAL A 113 -10.13 -5.88 -17.38
CA VAL A 113 -10.65 -4.86 -18.31
C VAL A 113 -11.16 -5.52 -19.61
N SER A 114 -10.43 -6.49 -20.16
CA SER A 114 -10.86 -7.16 -21.40
C SER A 114 -12.16 -7.94 -21.19
N LEU A 115 -12.31 -8.64 -20.06
CA LEU A 115 -13.52 -9.39 -19.75
C LEU A 115 -14.71 -8.45 -19.50
N THR A 116 -14.51 -7.33 -18.81
CA THR A 116 -15.58 -6.36 -18.56
C THR A 116 -16.06 -5.68 -19.83
N MET A 117 -15.16 -5.28 -20.74
CA MET A 117 -15.56 -4.73 -22.05
C MET A 117 -16.29 -5.77 -22.91
N TYR A 118 -15.81 -7.01 -22.94
CA TYR A 118 -16.46 -8.08 -23.70
C TYR A 118 -17.87 -8.37 -23.16
N ASN A 119 -18.01 -8.50 -21.84
CA ASN A 119 -19.29 -8.73 -21.19
C ASN A 119 -20.26 -7.55 -21.37
N ARG A 120 -19.76 -6.31 -21.39
CA ARG A 120 -20.59 -5.13 -21.71
C ARG A 120 -21.17 -5.23 -23.12
N ARG A 121 -20.34 -5.54 -24.12
CA ARG A 121 -20.80 -5.69 -25.51
C ARG A 121 -21.81 -6.83 -25.69
N GLN A 122 -21.56 -7.98 -25.06
CA GLN A 122 -22.50 -9.10 -25.12
C GLN A 122 -23.82 -8.77 -24.43
N ARG A 123 -23.78 -8.04 -23.31
CA ARG A 123 -24.98 -7.54 -22.64
C ARG A 123 -25.74 -6.54 -23.51
N GLU A 124 -25.07 -5.63 -24.19
CA GLU A 124 -25.71 -4.67 -25.11
C GLU A 124 -26.48 -5.40 -26.21
N ILE A 125 -25.86 -6.38 -26.87
CA ILE A 125 -26.54 -7.18 -27.91
C ILE A 125 -27.72 -7.97 -27.34
N TRP A 126 -27.58 -8.54 -26.14
CA TRP A 126 -28.68 -9.24 -25.49
C TRP A 126 -29.83 -8.29 -25.12
N ILE A 127 -29.52 -7.11 -24.59
CA ILE A 127 -30.50 -6.08 -24.25
C ILE A 127 -31.24 -5.59 -25.51
N GLU A 128 -30.53 -5.34 -26.60
CA GLU A 128 -31.16 -4.91 -27.87
C GLU A 128 -32.20 -5.93 -28.35
N ARG A 129 -31.86 -7.23 -28.30
CA ARG A 129 -32.79 -8.31 -28.66
C ARG A 129 -34.00 -8.38 -27.73
N GLU A 130 -33.78 -8.22 -26.43
CA GLU A 130 -34.86 -8.23 -25.45
C GLU A 130 -35.80 -7.03 -25.63
N LEU A 131 -35.25 -5.84 -25.90
CA LEU A 131 -36.02 -4.64 -26.20
C LEU A 131 -36.83 -4.79 -27.49
N ASP A 132 -36.28 -5.38 -28.53
CA ASP A 132 -37.00 -5.64 -29.77
C ASP A 132 -38.12 -6.67 -29.58
N ALA A 133 -37.90 -7.69 -28.75
CA ALA A 133 -38.93 -8.67 -28.37
C ALA A 133 -40.07 -8.01 -27.57
N LEU A 134 -39.74 -7.11 -26.63
CA LEU A 134 -40.71 -6.32 -25.88
C LEU A 134 -41.54 -5.42 -26.78
N ARG A 135 -40.90 -4.66 -27.68
CA ARG A 135 -41.60 -3.82 -28.67
C ARG A 135 -42.53 -4.66 -29.56
N ALA A 136 -42.07 -5.82 -30.00
CA ALA A 136 -42.90 -6.72 -30.81
C ALA A 136 -44.13 -7.23 -30.04
N ALA A 137 -43.96 -7.55 -28.75
CA ALA A 137 -45.07 -7.94 -27.87
C ALA A 137 -46.07 -6.78 -27.68
N GLU A 138 -45.59 -5.56 -27.42
CA GLU A 138 -46.45 -4.38 -27.31
C GLU A 138 -47.23 -4.11 -28.59
N LEU A 139 -46.57 -4.18 -29.76
CA LEU A 139 -47.23 -4.04 -31.06
C LEU A 139 -48.31 -5.12 -31.25
N ALA A 140 -48.04 -6.37 -30.90
CA ALA A 140 -49.02 -7.45 -30.99
C ALA A 140 -50.23 -7.23 -30.07
N ILE A 141 -50.03 -6.68 -28.87
CA ILE A 141 -51.11 -6.30 -27.95
C ILE A 141 -51.95 -5.17 -28.56
N THR A 142 -51.32 -4.13 -29.10
CA THR A 142 -52.05 -3.03 -29.73
C THR A 142 -52.84 -3.47 -30.96
N ASN A 143 -52.32 -4.45 -31.70
CA ASN A 143 -52.98 -5.03 -32.86
C ASN A 143 -54.04 -6.09 -32.50
N GLY A 144 -54.17 -6.44 -31.20
CA GLY A 144 -55.11 -7.46 -30.72
C GLY A 144 -54.75 -8.89 -31.11
N THR A 145 -53.53 -9.14 -31.60
CA THR A 145 -53.04 -10.47 -32.01
C THR A 145 -52.03 -11.04 -31.02
N ALA A 146 -52.03 -10.55 -29.78
CA ALA A 146 -51.06 -10.94 -28.77
C ALA A 146 -51.18 -12.41 -28.40
N THR A 147 -50.03 -13.08 -28.27
CA THR A 147 -49.96 -14.39 -27.65
C THR A 147 -49.96 -14.24 -26.13
N VAL A 148 -50.42 -15.27 -25.41
CA VAL A 148 -50.45 -15.27 -23.92
C VAL A 148 -49.04 -15.03 -23.35
N GLU A 149 -48.02 -15.59 -23.98
CA GLU A 149 -46.61 -15.41 -23.60
C GLU A 149 -46.15 -13.95 -23.74
N GLN A 150 -46.56 -13.24 -24.80
CA GLN A 150 -46.23 -11.83 -25.03
C GLN A 150 -46.89 -10.92 -23.99
N GLU A 151 -48.15 -11.19 -23.62
CA GLU A 151 -48.80 -10.43 -22.55
C GLU A 151 -48.15 -10.64 -21.19
N GLU A 152 -47.78 -11.87 -20.86
CA GLU A 152 -47.08 -12.17 -19.62
C GLU A 152 -45.71 -11.50 -19.55
N LEU A 153 -44.99 -11.44 -20.68
CA LEU A 153 -43.68 -10.82 -20.77
C LEU A 153 -43.75 -9.32 -20.45
N VAL A 154 -44.73 -8.60 -21.03
CA VAL A 154 -44.98 -7.18 -20.71
C VAL A 154 -45.43 -6.98 -19.25
N LYS A 155 -46.25 -7.88 -18.70
CA LYS A 155 -46.67 -7.82 -17.29
C LYS A 155 -45.48 -8.01 -16.34
N LYS A 156 -44.58 -8.95 -16.65
CA LYS A 156 -43.37 -9.23 -15.85
C LYS A 156 -42.42 -8.03 -15.84
N GLU A 157 -42.17 -7.40 -16.99
CA GLU A 157 -41.35 -6.18 -17.07
C GLU A 157 -41.91 -5.05 -16.20
N ARG A 158 -43.23 -4.77 -16.30
CA ARG A 158 -43.88 -3.74 -15.47
C ARG A 158 -43.74 -4.02 -13.97
N ILE A 159 -43.84 -5.27 -13.54
CA ILE A 159 -43.64 -5.67 -12.15
C ILE A 159 -42.18 -5.46 -11.73
N GLU A 160 -41.23 -5.82 -12.59
CA GLU A 160 -39.81 -5.62 -12.32
C GLU A 160 -39.43 -4.16 -12.17
N ASP A 161 -40.00 -3.26 -12.97
CA ASP A 161 -39.69 -1.84 -12.90
C ASP A 161 -40.23 -1.20 -11.61
N ILE A 162 -41.42 -1.61 -11.16
CA ILE A 162 -41.95 -1.19 -9.86
C ILE A 162 -41.01 -1.65 -8.73
N LEU A 163 -40.49 -2.89 -8.81
CA LEU A 163 -39.55 -3.40 -7.81
C LEU A 163 -38.19 -2.70 -7.87
N LYS A 164 -37.69 -2.35 -9.05
CA LYS A 164 -36.45 -1.57 -9.22
C LYS A 164 -36.60 -0.19 -8.62
N GLN A 165 -37.71 0.50 -8.89
CA GLN A 165 -38.00 1.81 -8.29
C GLN A 165 -38.00 1.74 -6.76
N LYS A 166 -38.73 0.77 -6.18
CA LYS A 166 -38.71 0.56 -4.72
C LYS A 166 -37.31 0.29 -4.18
N ARG A 167 -36.53 -0.53 -4.88
CA ARG A 167 -35.14 -0.85 -4.49
C ARG A 167 -34.22 0.37 -4.60
N GLU A 168 -34.44 1.24 -5.58
CA GLU A 168 -33.68 2.48 -5.74
C GLU A 168 -34.06 3.52 -4.69
N GLU A 169 -35.34 3.62 -4.36
CA GLU A 169 -35.83 4.41 -3.23
C GLU A 169 -35.20 3.92 -1.92
N GLU A 170 -35.20 2.60 -1.67
CA GLU A 170 -34.53 2.01 -0.52
C GLU A 170 -33.03 2.32 -0.51
N LYS A 171 -32.35 2.18 -1.66
CA LYS A 171 -30.91 2.49 -1.79
C LYS A 171 -30.63 3.97 -1.57
N ALA A 172 -31.48 4.86 -2.04
CA ALA A 172 -31.38 6.30 -1.80
C ALA A 172 -31.67 6.65 -0.33
N GLN A 173 -32.54 5.88 0.33
CA GLN A 173 -32.81 6.02 1.75
C GLN A 173 -31.70 5.46 2.64
N LYS A 174 -30.80 4.59 2.12
CA LYS A 174 -29.70 4.02 2.91
C LYS A 174 -28.84 5.13 3.53
N PRO A 175 -28.44 4.97 4.81
CA PRO A 175 -27.67 5.98 5.53
C PRO A 175 -26.34 6.31 4.83
N TRP A 176 -25.73 5.33 4.16
CA TRP A 176 -24.52 5.52 3.37
C TRP A 176 -24.71 6.40 2.13
N ALA A 177 -25.85 6.28 1.44
CA ALA A 177 -26.16 7.13 0.29
C ALA A 177 -26.43 8.57 0.73
N LYS A 178 -27.14 8.76 1.85
CA LYS A 178 -27.32 10.07 2.49
C LYS A 178 -25.99 10.69 2.92
N ALA A 179 -25.10 9.91 3.54
CA ALA A 179 -23.77 10.36 3.93
C ALA A 179 -22.91 10.77 2.73
N LYS A 180 -22.92 9.99 1.65
CA LYS A 180 -22.23 10.35 0.40
C LYS A 180 -22.77 11.63 -0.22
N ARG A 181 -24.09 11.80 -0.28
CA ARG A 181 -24.72 13.03 -0.77
C ARG A 181 -24.26 14.24 0.05
N PHE A 182 -24.34 14.16 1.36
CA PHE A 182 -23.90 15.23 2.26
C PHE A 182 -22.39 15.55 2.10
N LEU A 183 -21.55 14.53 1.94
CA LEU A 183 -20.11 14.72 1.74
C LEU A 183 -19.80 15.43 0.41
N PHE A 184 -20.40 14.98 -0.69
CA PHE A 184 -20.21 15.57 -2.01
C PHE A 184 -20.87 16.96 -2.13
N GLU A 185 -21.97 17.20 -1.43
CA GLU A 185 -22.63 18.51 -1.37
C GLU A 185 -21.78 19.55 -0.62
N LYS A 186 -21.12 19.13 0.47
CA LYS A 186 -20.19 20.00 1.22
C LYS A 186 -18.99 20.44 0.38
N PHE A 187 -18.41 19.54 -0.42
CA PHE A 187 -17.28 19.87 -1.29
C PHE A 187 -17.65 20.76 -2.49
N ASN A 188 -18.86 20.63 -3.06
CA ASN A 188 -19.30 21.51 -4.16
C ASN A 188 -19.75 22.90 -3.70
N THR A 189 -20.22 23.02 -2.45
CA THR A 189 -20.62 24.32 -1.87
C THR A 189 -19.41 25.23 -1.64
N GLU A 190 -18.23 24.68 -1.34
CA GLU A 190 -17.01 25.47 -1.14
C GLU A 190 -16.37 25.97 -2.45
N ASP A 191 -16.60 25.29 -3.60
CA ASP A 191 -16.09 25.71 -4.91
C ASP A 191 -17.04 26.69 -5.64
N SER A 192 -18.29 26.79 -5.19
CA SER A 192 -19.30 27.74 -5.73
C SER A 192 -19.30 29.10 -5.01
N GLY A 193 -18.40 29.30 -4.05
CA GLY A 193 -18.35 30.47 -3.16
C GLY A 193 -17.69 31.74 -3.73
N ALA A 194 -17.41 31.81 -5.04
CA ALA A 194 -16.76 32.97 -5.66
C ALA A 194 -17.42 33.41 -6.99
N ALA A 195 -18.75 33.44 -7.07
CA ALA A 195 -19.45 34.29 -8.05
C ALA A 195 -20.92 34.56 -7.67
N SER A 196 -21.23 35.85 -7.49
CA SER A 196 -22.55 36.52 -7.61
C SER A 196 -23.69 36.24 -6.60
N SER A 197 -23.85 37.21 -5.68
CA SER A 197 -25.03 37.91 -5.13
C SER A 197 -26.49 37.41 -5.28
N PRO A 198 -27.40 37.84 -4.36
CA PRO A 198 -28.64 37.16 -4.00
C PRO A 198 -29.87 37.67 -4.79
N ALA A 199 -30.77 36.77 -5.20
CA ALA A 199 -32.16 37.11 -5.51
C ALA A 199 -33.07 35.86 -5.61
N ALA A 200 -34.22 35.96 -4.94
CA ALA A 200 -35.52 35.36 -5.24
C ALA A 200 -35.73 33.84 -5.02
N GLY A 201 -36.63 33.53 -4.06
CA GLY A 201 -37.57 32.40 -4.24
C GLY A 201 -37.72 31.37 -3.13
N GLN A 202 -37.84 31.75 -1.85
CA GLN A 202 -38.35 30.82 -0.82
C GLN A 202 -39.27 31.53 0.19
N ASN A 203 -40.52 31.78 -0.20
CA ASN A 203 -41.58 32.24 0.72
C ASN A 203 -42.83 31.32 0.67
N GLY A 204 -42.73 30.10 0.12
CA GLY A 204 -43.88 29.20 -0.02
C GLY A 204 -44.02 28.12 1.08
N SER A 205 -42.93 27.64 1.67
CA SER A 205 -42.95 26.40 2.47
C SER A 205 -43.26 26.60 3.96
N VAL A 206 -42.94 27.77 4.53
CA VAL A 206 -43.08 28.00 5.98
C VAL A 206 -44.54 28.31 6.35
N THR A 207 -45.28 28.99 5.48
CA THR A 207 -46.71 29.27 5.71
C THR A 207 -47.57 28.01 5.59
N GLU A 208 -47.23 27.11 4.67
CA GLU A 208 -47.94 25.82 4.48
C GLU A 208 -47.67 24.85 5.64
N ALA A 209 -46.43 24.82 6.15
CA ALA A 209 -46.08 24.02 7.33
C ALA A 209 -46.79 24.50 8.62
N LEU A 210 -46.93 25.83 8.79
CA LEU A 210 -47.69 26.38 9.92
C LEU A 210 -49.19 26.10 9.81
N GLN A 211 -49.75 26.15 8.60
CA GLN A 211 -51.15 25.84 8.36
C GLN A 211 -51.48 24.35 8.58
N ALA A 212 -50.58 23.44 8.17
CA ALA A 212 -50.69 22.01 8.44
C ALA A 212 -50.59 21.70 9.95
N LYS A 213 -49.70 22.39 10.68
CA LYS A 213 -49.58 22.22 12.13
C LYS A 213 -50.82 22.71 12.88
N HIS A 214 -51.39 23.85 12.48
CA HIS A 214 -52.65 24.34 13.05
C HIS A 214 -53.86 23.44 12.74
N ALA A 215 -53.89 22.77 11.58
CA ALA A 215 -54.95 21.81 11.25
C ALA A 215 -54.87 20.53 12.10
N ILE A 216 -53.66 20.08 12.45
CA ILE A 216 -53.43 18.91 13.29
C ILE A 216 -53.75 19.22 14.76
N ASP A 217 -53.34 20.39 15.27
CA ASP A 217 -53.67 20.82 16.63
C ASP A 217 -55.18 21.06 16.79
N ALA A 218 -55.86 21.58 15.76
CA ALA A 218 -57.33 21.74 15.75
C ALA A 218 -58.09 20.40 15.67
N ALA A 219 -57.50 19.37 15.06
CA ALA A 219 -58.05 18.01 15.05
C ALA A 219 -57.84 17.32 16.41
N SER A 220 -56.69 17.51 17.06
CA SER A 220 -56.38 16.96 18.39
C SER A 220 -57.28 17.56 19.49
N ALA A 221 -57.64 18.85 19.38
CA ALA A 221 -58.56 19.50 20.32
C ALA A 221 -60.02 18.99 20.26
N LYS A 222 -60.41 18.28 19.19
CA LYS A 222 -61.79 17.75 19.01
C LYS A 222 -61.96 16.30 19.47
N THR A 223 -60.88 15.56 19.71
CA THR A 223 -60.91 14.15 20.12
C THR A 223 -59.99 13.95 21.32
N GLY A 224 -60.47 14.26 22.51
CA GLY A 224 -59.71 14.08 23.75
C GLY A 224 -59.43 12.60 24.05
N ALA A 225 -58.34 12.05 23.49
CA ALA A 225 -57.61 10.86 23.97
C ALA A 225 -56.32 10.66 23.14
N PRO A 226 -55.14 10.42 23.76
CA PRO A 226 -53.90 10.19 23.02
C PRO A 226 -53.82 8.75 22.49
N LEU A 227 -53.67 8.58 21.18
CA LEU A 227 -53.33 7.31 20.53
C LEU A 227 -51.80 7.11 20.56
N PRO A 228 -51.30 5.90 20.89
CA PRO A 228 -49.88 5.61 20.85
C PRO A 228 -49.35 5.69 19.41
N GLY A 229 -48.29 6.47 19.21
CA GLY A 229 -47.75 6.79 17.90
C GLY A 229 -47.13 5.57 17.21
N GLN A 230 -47.32 5.47 15.90
CA GLN A 230 -46.74 4.46 15.00
C GLN A 230 -45.21 4.31 15.12
N LEU A 231 -44.53 5.33 15.66
CA LEU A 231 -43.10 5.36 15.94
C LEU A 231 -42.67 4.46 17.10
N ASP A 232 -43.50 4.30 18.14
CA ASP A 232 -43.15 3.44 19.29
C ASP A 232 -43.22 1.96 18.90
N VAL A 233 -44.20 1.58 18.08
CA VAL A 233 -44.31 0.22 17.53
C VAL A 233 -43.13 -0.10 16.58
N MET A 234 -42.61 0.90 15.87
CA MET A 234 -41.41 0.71 15.04
C MET A 234 -40.13 0.65 15.87
N ALA A 235 -40.02 1.42 16.95
CA ALA A 235 -38.88 1.37 17.86
C ALA A 235 -38.76 0.00 18.55
N GLU A 236 -39.88 -0.57 19.01
CA GLU A 236 -39.92 -1.88 19.65
C GLU A 236 -39.53 -3.00 18.66
N ASN A 237 -40.03 -2.95 17.42
CA ASN A 237 -39.63 -3.90 16.36
C ASN A 237 -38.17 -3.75 15.92
N VAL A 238 -37.62 -2.53 15.92
CA VAL A 238 -36.19 -2.28 15.64
C VAL A 238 -35.31 -2.77 16.78
N GLU A 239 -35.74 -2.62 18.03
CA GLU A 239 -35.04 -3.23 19.18
C GLU A 239 -35.00 -4.76 19.11
N GLU A 240 -36.11 -5.41 18.75
CA GLU A 240 -36.14 -6.87 18.58
C GLU A 240 -35.26 -7.34 17.42
N ALA A 241 -35.29 -6.64 16.28
CA ALA A 241 -34.46 -6.96 15.12
C ALA A 241 -32.96 -6.75 15.38
N THR A 242 -32.59 -5.78 16.21
CA THR A 242 -31.18 -5.54 16.58
C THR A 242 -30.67 -6.53 17.64
N LYS A 243 -31.52 -6.97 18.59
CA LYS A 243 -31.18 -8.03 19.55
C LYS A 243 -31.01 -9.40 18.87
N ALA A 244 -31.78 -9.70 17.81
CA ALA A 244 -31.61 -10.94 17.04
C ALA A 244 -30.32 -10.93 16.18
N LYS A 245 -30.01 -9.80 15.55
CA LYS A 245 -28.88 -9.69 14.60
C LYS A 245 -27.51 -9.64 15.28
N THR A 246 -27.44 -9.13 16.51
CA THR A 246 -26.20 -9.11 17.30
C THR A 246 -25.79 -10.49 17.82
N LYS A 247 -26.75 -11.39 18.08
CA LYS A 247 -26.47 -12.78 18.49
C LYS A 247 -25.88 -13.64 17.36
N GLY A 248 -26.18 -13.35 16.09
CA GLY A 248 -25.81 -14.19 14.96
C GLY A 248 -24.35 -14.08 14.49
N TRP A 249 -23.70 -12.92 14.67
CA TRP A 249 -22.32 -12.72 14.21
C TRP A 249 -21.28 -13.02 15.30
N THR A 250 -21.57 -12.74 16.57
CA THR A 250 -20.65 -13.03 17.68
C THR A 250 -20.61 -14.51 18.05
N SER A 251 -21.73 -15.24 17.92
CA SER A 251 -21.82 -16.69 18.16
C SER A 251 -20.87 -17.51 17.27
N TRP A 252 -20.72 -17.14 15.99
CA TRP A 252 -19.80 -17.82 15.07
C TRP A 252 -18.32 -17.63 15.46
N LEU A 253 -17.97 -16.50 16.09
CA LEU A 253 -16.58 -16.21 16.50
C LEU A 253 -16.23 -16.88 17.85
N THR A 254 -17.21 -17.09 18.73
CA THR A 254 -16.98 -17.69 20.06
C THR A 254 -17.44 -19.14 20.21
N GLY A 255 -17.94 -19.77 19.14
CA GLY A 255 -18.20 -21.21 19.10
C GLY A 255 -19.18 -21.72 20.15
N ARG A 256 -20.22 -20.93 20.43
CA ARG A 256 -21.38 -21.32 21.25
C ARG A 256 -22.68 -20.83 20.62
#